data_AF-A0A517MN78-F1
#
_entry.id   AF-A0A517MN78-F1
#
_cell.length_a   1.000
_cell.length_b   1.000
_cell.length_c   1.000
_cell.angle_alpha   90.00
_cell.angle_beta   90.00
_cell.angle_gamma   90.00
#
_symmetry.space_group_name_H-M   'P 1'
#
loop_
_entity.id
_entity.type
_entity.pdbx_description
1 polymer ?
#
loop_
_entity_poly.entity_id
_entity_poly.type
_entity_poly.pdbx_seq_one_letter_code
_entity_poly.pdbx_strand_id
1 'polypeptide(L)'
;MGISYIPTRKAGLIATIAMTVVASGCVRRRMTVRTTPPGAIVSVDNQTIGTSPASSSFTYYGTREFRIEKDGYETETIQRRLNPPWYEYPPLDFITETLWPWEIRDERIIDIELVPKKIPAIDEVLGRADQLRGQARSGVVTAPLETTSPPTLPLPSTPQGLPQGGVPAVIGN
;
A
#
# COMPACT_ATOMS: atom_id res chain seq x y z
N MET A 1 -45.40 14.55 -40.01
CA MET A 1 -45.38 14.37 -38.53
C MET A 1 -46.04 13.04 -38.22
N GLY A 2 -45.28 11.95 -38.19
CA GLY A 2 -45.80 10.60 -37.92
C GLY A 2 -45.72 10.31 -36.42
N ILE A 3 -46.87 10.22 -35.75
CA ILE A 3 -46.94 9.73 -34.37
C ILE A 3 -46.81 8.20 -34.44
N SER A 4 -45.59 7.69 -34.31
CA SER A 4 -45.35 6.25 -34.19
C SER A 4 -45.89 5.76 -32.86
N TYR A 5 -47.07 5.12 -32.89
CA TYR A 5 -47.65 4.45 -31.73
C TYR A 5 -46.77 3.27 -31.32
N ILE A 6 -46.14 3.38 -30.14
CA ILE A 6 -45.42 2.28 -29.52
C ILE A 6 -46.47 1.26 -29.07
N PRO A 7 -46.43 0.00 -29.52
CA PRO A 7 -47.41 -1.01 -29.11
C PRO A 7 -47.36 -1.19 -27.59
N THR A 8 -48.53 -1.34 -26.95
CA THR A 8 -48.72 -1.46 -25.48
C THR A 8 -47.78 -2.45 -24.79
N ARG A 9 -47.36 -3.50 -25.49
CA ARG A 9 -46.37 -4.50 -25.04
C ARG A 9 -44.97 -3.90 -24.85
N LYS A 10 -44.55 -3.04 -25.79
CA LYS A 10 -43.28 -2.29 -25.74
C LYS A 10 -43.38 -1.15 -24.72
N ALA A 11 -44.56 -0.53 -24.55
CA ALA A 11 -44.78 0.48 -23.52
C ALA A 11 -44.62 -0.08 -22.10
N GLY A 12 -45.11 -1.31 -21.83
CA GLY A 12 -44.90 -2.00 -20.55
C GLY A 12 -43.42 -2.32 -20.28
N LEU A 13 -42.68 -2.79 -21.29
CA LEU A 13 -41.24 -3.06 -21.18
C LEU A 13 -40.42 -1.78 -20.94
N ILE A 14 -40.78 -0.67 -21.61
CA ILE A 14 -40.13 0.62 -21.41
C ILE A 14 -40.41 1.15 -19.99
N ALA A 15 -41.62 0.98 -19.47
CA ALA A 15 -41.99 1.39 -18.12
C ALA A 15 -41.25 0.59 -17.04
N THR A 16 -41.08 -0.73 -17.19
CA THR A 16 -40.31 -1.55 -16.24
C THR A 16 -38.82 -1.21 -16.28
N ILE A 17 -38.24 -1.01 -17.47
CA ILE A 17 -36.85 -0.57 -17.61
C ILE A 17 -36.66 0.83 -16.98
N ALA A 18 -37.56 1.77 -17.26
CA ALA A 18 -37.50 3.12 -16.67
C ALA A 18 -37.62 3.08 -15.13
N MET A 19 -38.47 2.21 -14.58
CA MET A 19 -38.63 2.03 -13.14
C MET A 19 -37.35 1.46 -12.49
N THR A 20 -36.69 0.50 -13.14
CA THR A 20 -35.41 -0.05 -12.65
C THR A 20 -34.27 0.96 -12.68
N VAL A 21 -34.26 1.90 -13.64
CA VAL A 21 -33.23 2.94 -13.72
C VAL A 21 -33.37 3.98 -12.60
N VAL A 22 -34.59 4.26 -12.14
CA VAL A 22 -34.86 5.20 -11.04
C VAL A 22 -34.56 4.58 -9.66
N ALA A 23 -34.53 3.25 -9.56
CA ALA A 23 -34.32 2.50 -8.32
C ALA A 23 -32.89 1.97 -8.16
N SER A 24 -31.87 2.59 -8.76
CA SER A 24 -30.49 2.16 -8.60
C SER A 24 -30.06 2.23 -7.13
N GLY A 25 -29.70 1.08 -6.57
CA GLY A 25 -29.18 0.96 -5.21
C GLY A 25 -27.83 1.68 -5.11
N CYS A 26 -27.67 2.52 -4.09
CA CYS A 26 -26.38 3.13 -3.80
C CYS A 26 -25.71 2.35 -2.67
N VAL A 27 -24.64 1.62 -2.98
CA VAL A 27 -23.77 1.01 -1.98
C VAL A 27 -22.71 2.03 -1.57
N ARG A 28 -22.68 2.40 -0.28
CA ARG A 28 -21.64 3.27 0.27
C ARG A 28 -20.68 2.47 1.13
N ARG A 29 -19.40 2.48 0.74
CA ARG A 29 -18.32 1.78 1.41
C ARG A 29 -17.38 2.80 2.06
N ARG A 30 -17.16 2.68 3.37
CA ARG A 30 -16.30 3.58 4.17
C ARG A 30 -15.34 2.78 5.03
N MET A 31 -14.05 3.10 4.95
CA MET A 31 -13.04 2.61 5.87
C MET A 31 -12.61 3.73 6.81
N THR A 32 -12.40 3.41 8.08
CA THR A 32 -11.92 4.32 9.12
C THR A 32 -10.70 3.72 9.78
N VAL A 33 -9.56 4.40 9.66
CA VAL A 33 -8.30 3.99 10.28
C VAL A 33 -8.11 4.75 11.58
N ARG A 34 -7.93 4.02 12.67
CA ARG A 34 -7.68 4.54 14.02
C ARG A 34 -6.31 4.06 14.46
N THR A 35 -5.54 4.95 15.06
CA THR A 35 -4.21 4.62 15.57
C THR A 35 -4.12 4.91 17.04
N THR A 36 -3.42 4.05 17.76
CA THR A 36 -3.03 4.25 19.16
C THR A 36 -1.51 4.43 19.18
N PRO A 37 -1.00 5.65 19.46
CA PRO A 37 -1.72 6.85 19.89
C PRO A 37 -2.27 7.68 18.71
N PRO A 38 -3.29 8.53 18.92
CA PRO A 38 -3.94 9.29 17.84
C PRO A 38 -3.02 10.37 17.27
N GLY A 39 -3.34 10.89 16.08
CA GLY A 39 -2.56 11.96 15.45
C GLY A 39 -1.46 11.48 14.49
N ALA A 40 -1.44 10.19 14.14
CA ALA A 40 -0.57 9.65 13.10
C ALA A 40 -1.08 10.00 11.69
N ILE A 41 -0.18 10.25 10.74
CA ILE A 41 -0.48 10.41 9.32
C ILE A 41 -0.76 9.02 8.73
N VAL A 42 -1.90 8.87 8.08
CA VAL A 42 -2.35 7.62 7.48
C VAL A 42 -2.36 7.75 5.96
N SER A 43 -1.69 6.81 5.31
CA SER A 43 -1.74 6.63 3.86
C SER A 43 -2.26 5.24 3.52
N VAL A 44 -3.12 5.14 2.51
CA VAL A 44 -3.68 3.88 2.01
C VAL A 44 -3.36 3.77 0.54
N ASP A 45 -2.81 2.63 0.12
CA ASP A 45 -2.40 2.34 -1.26
C ASP A 45 -1.54 3.49 -1.84
N ASN A 46 -0.55 3.93 -1.06
CA ASN A 46 0.37 5.04 -1.37
C ASN A 46 -0.28 6.43 -1.45
N GLN A 47 -1.56 6.58 -1.10
CA GLN A 47 -2.26 7.87 -1.05
C GLN A 47 -2.52 8.31 0.38
N THR A 48 -2.07 9.51 0.76
CA THR A 48 -2.32 10.08 2.09
C THR A 48 -3.79 10.48 2.23
N ILE A 49 -4.47 9.92 3.22
CA ILE A 49 -5.88 10.23 3.54
C ILE A 49 -5.95 11.39 4.54
N GLY A 50 -4.99 11.46 5.47
CA GLY A 50 -4.92 12.51 6.49
C GLY A 50 -4.46 11.98 7.85
N THR A 51 -4.82 12.70 8.90
CA THR A 51 -4.44 12.37 10.28
C THR A 51 -5.49 11.50 10.96
N SER A 52 -5.05 10.46 11.66
CA SER A 52 -5.89 9.55 12.43
C SER A 52 -6.64 10.24 13.59
N PRO A 53 -7.91 9.90 13.84
CA PRO A 53 -8.75 8.97 13.08
C PRO A 53 -9.15 9.53 11.71
N ALA A 54 -8.84 8.80 10.64
CA ALA A 54 -9.07 9.22 9.25
C ALA A 54 -10.05 8.26 8.58
N SER A 55 -11.05 8.81 7.87
CA SER A 55 -12.03 8.02 7.12
C SER A 55 -11.93 8.31 5.62
N SER A 56 -11.98 7.25 4.81
CA SER A 56 -12.04 7.36 3.35
C SER A 56 -13.05 6.38 2.78
N SER A 57 -13.66 6.75 1.65
CA SER A 57 -14.42 5.80 0.83
C SER A 57 -13.48 4.87 0.07
N PHE A 58 -13.95 3.66 -0.25
CA PHE A 58 -13.22 2.73 -1.11
C PHE A 58 -14.17 2.03 -2.09
N THR A 59 -13.71 1.74 -3.31
CA THR A 59 -14.58 1.12 -4.33
C THR A 59 -14.49 -0.40 -4.33
N TYR A 60 -13.28 -0.96 -4.24
CA TYR A 60 -13.03 -2.39 -4.40
C TYR A 60 -12.52 -3.05 -3.11
N TYR A 61 -13.03 -4.26 -2.86
CA TYR A 61 -12.49 -5.17 -1.85
C TYR A 61 -11.19 -5.81 -2.31
N GLY A 62 -10.37 -6.25 -1.36
CA GLY A 62 -9.06 -6.80 -1.62
C GLY A 62 -8.06 -6.48 -0.51
N THR A 63 -6.81 -6.83 -0.75
CA THR A 63 -5.69 -6.44 0.12
C THR A 63 -5.30 -5.01 -0.17
N ARG A 64 -5.24 -4.18 0.87
CA ARG A 64 -4.78 -2.80 0.81
C ARG A 64 -3.59 -2.60 1.72
N GLU A 65 -2.69 -1.71 1.31
CA GLU A 65 -1.52 -1.34 2.09
C GLU A 65 -1.84 -0.08 2.92
N PHE A 66 -1.62 -0.18 4.22
CA PHE A 66 -1.77 0.93 5.16
C PHE A 66 -0.37 1.31 5.64
N ARG A 67 0.03 2.55 5.37
CA ARG A 67 1.29 3.12 5.85
C ARG A 67 0.98 4.21 6.86
N ILE A 68 1.50 4.04 8.07
CA ILE A 68 1.23 4.90 9.20
C ILE A 68 2.53 5.53 9.67
N GLU A 69 2.53 6.85 9.76
CA GLU A 69 3.70 7.63 10.14
C GLU A 69 3.36 8.54 11.31
N LYS A 70 4.21 8.52 12.34
CA LYS A 70 4.06 9.39 13.50
C LYS A 70 5.41 9.70 14.12
N ASP A 71 5.59 10.95 14.53
CA ASP A 71 6.81 11.40 15.19
C ASP A 71 7.05 10.67 16.50
N GLY A 72 8.26 10.15 16.68
CA GLY A 72 8.65 9.35 17.85
C GLY A 72 8.21 7.88 17.81
N TYR A 73 7.53 7.45 16.74
CA TYR A 73 7.11 6.08 16.51
C TYR A 73 7.76 5.50 15.26
N GLU A 74 7.80 4.18 15.17
CA GLU A 74 8.25 3.47 13.98
C GLU A 74 7.19 3.59 12.87
N THR A 75 7.64 3.78 11.62
CA THR A 75 6.74 3.77 10.46
C THR A 75 6.27 2.34 10.25
N GLU A 76 4.96 2.12 10.35
CA GLU A 76 4.37 0.80 10.21
C GLU A 76 3.66 0.69 8.86
N THR A 77 4.03 -0.33 8.08
CA THR A 77 3.37 -0.68 6.82
C THR A 77 2.70 -2.03 6.98
N ILE A 78 1.36 -2.04 6.98
CA ILE A 78 0.56 -3.25 7.19
C ILE A 78 -0.31 -3.49 5.97
N GLN A 79 -0.34 -4.72 5.49
CA GLN A 79 -1.30 -5.14 4.48
C GLN A 79 -2.52 -5.77 5.16
N ARG A 80 -3.69 -5.17 4.98
CA ARG A 80 -4.96 -5.71 5.50
C ARG A 80 -5.87 -6.09 4.35
N ARG A 81 -6.42 -7.30 4.43
CA ARG A 81 -7.39 -7.81 3.47
C ARG A 81 -8.81 -7.43 3.88
N LEU A 82 -9.45 -6.60 3.06
CA LEU A 82 -10.87 -6.29 3.14
C LEU A 82 -11.64 -7.36 2.35
N ASN A 83 -12.35 -8.24 3.04
CA ASN A 83 -13.14 -9.29 2.38
C ASN A 83 -14.53 -8.75 2.00
N PRO A 84 -14.98 -9.02 0.76
CA PRO A 84 -16.32 -8.66 0.35
C PRO A 84 -17.36 -9.45 1.17
N PRO A 85 -18.48 -8.83 1.53
CA PRO A 85 -19.62 -9.55 2.06
C PRO A 85 -20.23 -10.47 0.99
N TRP A 86 -21.03 -11.43 1.43
CA TRP A 86 -21.60 -12.46 0.56
C TRP A 86 -22.44 -11.90 -0.61
N TYR A 87 -23.02 -10.71 -0.43
CA TYR A 87 -23.88 -10.07 -1.42
C TYR A 87 -23.12 -9.30 -2.52
N GLU A 88 -21.79 -9.20 -2.42
CA GLU A 88 -20.92 -8.54 -3.40
C GLU A 88 -20.22 -9.52 -4.36
N TYR A 89 -20.55 -10.82 -4.26
CA TYR A 89 -20.02 -11.82 -5.18
C TYR A 89 -20.88 -11.89 -6.44
N PRO A 90 -20.30 -11.87 -7.66
CA PRO A 90 -21.06 -12.08 -8.88
C PRO A 90 -21.78 -13.44 -8.87
N PRO A 91 -23.05 -13.54 -9.34
CA PRO A 91 -23.89 -12.47 -9.91
C PRO A 91 -24.77 -11.71 -8.90
N LEU A 92 -24.73 -12.08 -7.61
CA LEU A 92 -25.56 -11.47 -6.57
C LEU A 92 -25.31 -9.96 -6.43
N ASP A 93 -24.06 -9.55 -6.63
CA ASP A 93 -23.62 -8.15 -6.67
C ASP A 93 -24.47 -7.29 -7.61
N PHE A 94 -24.80 -7.79 -8.79
CA PHE A 94 -25.64 -7.05 -9.75
C PHE A 94 -27.06 -6.81 -9.20
N ILE A 95 -27.61 -7.79 -8.47
CA ILE A 95 -28.95 -7.68 -7.89
C ILE A 95 -28.92 -6.67 -6.74
N THR A 96 -27.88 -6.71 -5.90
CA THR A 96 -27.79 -5.86 -4.70
C THR A 96 -27.39 -4.43 -5.02
N GLU A 97 -26.56 -4.20 -6.05
CA GLU A 97 -26.25 -2.85 -6.52
C GLU A 97 -27.35 -2.26 -7.43
N THR A 98 -27.96 -3.06 -8.31
CA THR A 98 -28.87 -2.53 -9.36
C THR A 98 -30.34 -2.63 -8.98
N LEU A 99 -30.76 -3.71 -8.32
CA LEU A 99 -32.19 -4.02 -8.09
C LEU A 99 -32.65 -3.73 -6.65
N TRP A 100 -31.73 -3.43 -5.74
CA TRP A 100 -32.06 -3.18 -4.34
C TRP A 100 -32.36 -1.70 -4.09
N PRO A 101 -33.59 -1.32 -3.71
CA PRO A 101 -33.99 0.08 -3.59
C PRO A 101 -33.49 0.79 -2.32
N TRP A 102 -32.79 0.08 -1.42
CA TRP A 102 -32.34 0.62 -0.13
C TRP A 102 -30.84 0.93 -0.12
N GLU A 103 -30.42 1.93 0.66
CA GLU A 103 -28.99 2.24 0.83
C GLU A 103 -28.31 1.17 1.69
N ILE A 104 -27.28 0.52 1.14
CA ILE A 104 -26.40 -0.40 1.88
C ILE A 104 -25.16 0.38 2.31
N ARG A 105 -24.90 0.41 3.61
CA ARG A 105 -23.70 1.02 4.19
C ARG A 105 -22.76 -0.05 4.72
N ASP A 106 -21.58 -0.15 4.13
CA ASP A 106 -20.48 -0.95 4.66
C ASP A 106 -19.47 -0.02 5.34
N GLU A 107 -19.32 -0.17 6.65
CA GLU A 107 -18.34 0.56 7.46
C GLU A 107 -17.31 -0.41 8.07
N ARG A 108 -16.03 -0.14 7.79
CA ARG A 108 -14.91 -0.94 8.31
C ARG A 108 -14.02 -0.08 9.20
N ILE A 109 -13.78 -0.54 10.42
CA ILE A 109 -12.87 0.11 11.37
C ILE A 109 -11.60 -0.72 11.46
N ILE A 110 -10.45 -0.06 11.33
CA ILE A 110 -9.14 -0.68 11.36
C ILE A 110 -8.35 0.02 12.48
N ASP A 111 -8.09 -0.72 13.55
CA ASP A 111 -7.31 -0.25 14.69
C ASP A 111 -5.86 -0.70 14.56
N ILE A 112 -4.93 0.23 14.75
CA ILE A 112 -3.48 0.02 14.59
C ILE A 112 -2.76 0.56 15.83
N GLU A 113 -1.85 -0.22 16.39
CA GLU A 113 -1.09 0.16 17.57
C GLU A 113 0.37 0.41 17.19
N LEU A 114 0.81 1.65 17.39
CA LEU A 114 2.13 2.10 16.95
C LEU A 114 3.21 1.77 17.98
N VAL A 115 4.32 1.23 17.48
CA VAL A 115 5.49 0.92 18.30
C VAL A 115 6.39 2.16 18.43
N PRO A 116 6.77 2.57 19.65
CA PRO A 116 7.70 3.68 19.84
C PRO A 116 9.06 3.41 19.20
N LYS A 117 9.63 4.43 18.54
CA LYS A 117 10.94 4.35 17.91
C LYS A 117 12.02 4.25 18.99
N LYS A 118 12.70 3.10 19.07
CA LYS A 118 13.86 2.93 19.95
C LYS A 118 15.08 3.57 19.28
N ILE A 119 15.60 4.65 19.84
CA ILE A 119 16.88 5.22 19.43
C ILE A 119 17.98 4.34 20.08
N PRO A 120 18.87 3.69 19.32
CA PRO A 120 19.93 2.88 19.92
C PRO A 120 20.87 3.78 20.76
N ALA A 121 21.34 3.26 21.90
CA ALA A 121 22.28 3.97 22.75
C ALA A 121 23.61 4.19 22.00
N ILE A 122 24.26 5.33 22.24
CA ILE A 122 25.51 5.70 21.54
C ILE A 122 26.60 4.64 21.65
N ASP A 123 26.72 4.00 22.81
CA ASP A 123 27.70 2.94 23.06
C ASP A 123 27.44 1.69 22.21
N GLU A 124 26.18 1.35 21.95
CA GLU A 124 25.81 0.22 21.08
C GLU A 124 26.19 0.51 19.62
N VAL A 125 25.95 1.75 19.18
CA VAL A 125 26.32 2.20 17.83
C VAL A 125 27.83 2.21 17.66
N LEU A 126 28.58 2.69 18.66
CA LEU A 126 30.04 2.70 18.67
C LEU A 126 30.63 1.28 18.66
N GLY A 127 30.12 0.39 19.53
CA GLY A 127 30.56 -1.01 19.59
C GLY A 127 30.32 -1.75 18.27
N ARG A 128 29.15 -1.55 17.63
CA ARG A 128 28.85 -2.10 16.31
C ARG A 128 29.80 -1.54 15.24
N ALA A 129 30.13 -0.25 15.28
CA ALA A 129 31.06 0.37 14.35
C ALA A 129 32.50 -0.18 14.50
N ASP A 130 32.98 -0.36 15.72
CA ASP A 130 34.31 -0.95 15.96
C ASP A 130 34.38 -2.43 15.57
N GLN A 131 33.29 -3.18 15.77
CA GLN A 131 33.18 -4.56 15.29
C GLN A 131 33.28 -4.64 13.77
N LEU A 132 32.58 -3.76 13.04
CA LEU A 132 32.66 -3.69 11.58
C LEU A 132 34.07 -3.31 11.09
N ARG A 133 34.74 -2.36 11.76
CA ARG A 133 36.14 -2.00 11.46
C ARG A 133 37.10 -3.16 11.73
N GLY A 134 36.89 -3.91 12.81
CA GLY A 134 37.67 -5.10 13.16
C GLY A 134 37.55 -6.21 12.11
N GLN A 135 36.32 -6.48 11.66
CA GLN A 135 36.04 -7.45 10.59
C GLN A 135 36.68 -7.06 9.26
N ALA A 136 36.62 -5.77 8.90
CA ALA A 136 37.27 -5.27 7.68
C ALA A 136 38.80 -5.44 7.73
N ARG A 137 39.42 -5.24 8.90
CA ARG A 137 40.87 -5.40 9.09
C ARG A 137 41.31 -6.87 9.10
N SER A 138 40.48 -7.79 9.60
CA SER A 138 40.82 -9.22 9.67
C SER A 138 40.58 -9.97 8.35
N GLY A 139 40.04 -9.31 7.32
CA GLY A 139 39.70 -9.93 6.04
C GLY A 139 38.53 -10.92 6.14
N VAL A 140 37.85 -10.99 7.28
CA VAL A 140 36.70 -11.87 7.52
C VAL A 140 35.44 -11.09 7.20
N VAL A 141 35.02 -11.15 5.93
CA VAL A 141 33.68 -10.68 5.52
C VAL A 141 32.69 -11.79 5.83
N THR A 142 32.31 -11.94 7.09
CA THR A 142 31.06 -12.64 7.40
C THR A 142 29.96 -11.63 7.10
N ALA A 143 29.32 -11.74 5.93
CA ALA A 143 28.11 -11.00 5.66
C ALA A 143 27.16 -11.23 6.86
N PRO A 144 26.57 -10.19 7.46
CA PRO A 144 25.45 -10.39 8.36
C PRO A 144 24.46 -11.30 7.62
N LEU A 145 23.98 -12.35 8.26
CA LEU A 145 22.90 -13.15 7.72
C LEU A 145 21.70 -12.20 7.57
N GLU A 146 21.58 -11.57 6.41
CA GLU A 146 20.41 -10.83 5.98
C GLU A 146 19.27 -11.86 5.97
N THR A 147 18.49 -11.88 7.03
CA THR A 147 17.09 -12.20 6.84
C THR A 147 16.51 -11.01 6.10
N THR A 148 16.15 -11.26 4.84
CA THR A 148 15.55 -10.36 3.85
C THR A 148 16.53 -9.75 2.86
N SER A 149 16.67 -10.43 1.73
CA SER A 149 17.33 -9.96 0.50
C SER A 149 16.88 -8.54 0.11
N PRO A 150 17.81 -7.60 -0.19
CA PRO A 150 17.48 -6.37 -0.88
C PRO A 150 17.20 -6.63 -2.38
N PRO A 151 16.24 -5.91 -3.02
CA PRO A 151 16.04 -6.03 -4.46
C PRO A 151 17.30 -5.56 -5.20
N THR A 152 17.77 -6.41 -6.10
CA THR A 152 18.91 -6.15 -6.98
C THR A 152 18.69 -4.86 -7.77
N LEU A 153 19.36 -3.78 -7.39
CA LEU A 153 19.60 -2.67 -8.30
C LEU A 153 20.67 -3.12 -9.32
N PRO A 154 20.45 -3.00 -10.64
CA PRO A 154 21.48 -3.33 -11.61
C PRO A 154 22.66 -2.35 -11.44
N LEU A 155 23.87 -2.87 -11.18
CA LEU A 155 25.07 -2.05 -11.22
C LEU A 155 25.35 -1.57 -12.65
N PRO A 156 25.76 -0.31 -12.87
CA PRO A 156 26.32 0.12 -14.14
C PRO A 156 27.67 -0.57 -14.36
N SER A 157 27.80 -1.29 -15.46
CA SER A 157 29.03 -1.95 -15.88
C SER A 157 30.06 -0.90 -16.35
N THR A 158 31.18 -0.78 -15.64
CA THR A 158 32.36 -0.06 -16.14
C THR A 158 33.44 -1.08 -16.52
N PRO A 159 34.07 -1.01 -17.71
CA PRO A 159 34.98 -2.06 -18.20
C PRO A 159 36.32 -2.07 -17.46
N GLN A 160 36.83 -3.27 -17.20
CA GLN A 160 38.18 -3.52 -16.67
C GLN A 160 39.28 -3.11 -17.65
N GLY A 161 40.40 -2.59 -17.13
CA GLY A 161 41.65 -2.50 -17.87
C GLY A 161 42.75 -1.72 -17.14
N LEU A 162 43.52 -2.41 -16.28
CA LEU A 162 44.86 -1.97 -15.85
C LEU A 162 45.89 -2.72 -16.70
N PRO A 163 46.74 -2.07 -17.49
CA PRO A 163 47.95 -2.72 -17.99
C PRO A 163 49.06 -2.60 -16.95
N GLN A 164 49.60 -3.74 -16.56
CA GLN A 164 50.77 -3.87 -15.70
C GLN A 164 52.06 -3.46 -16.43
N GLY A 165 52.99 -2.85 -15.68
CA GLY A 165 54.43 -3.13 -15.80
C GLY A 165 55.32 -2.07 -16.49
N GLY A 166 56.42 -1.71 -15.83
CA GLY A 166 57.61 -1.12 -16.49
C GLY A 166 58.53 -0.24 -15.63
N VAL A 167 59.55 -0.88 -15.01
CA VAL A 167 60.92 -0.46 -14.58
C VAL A 167 61.30 0.99 -14.16
N PRO A 168 62.25 1.18 -13.20
CA PRO A 168 62.75 2.49 -12.78
C PRO A 168 63.84 3.05 -13.72
N ALA A 169 63.73 4.34 -14.06
CA ALA A 169 64.76 5.07 -14.80
C ALA A 169 65.73 5.78 -13.84
N VAL A 170 67.02 5.44 -13.97
CA VAL A 170 68.19 6.17 -13.45
C VAL A 170 68.30 7.51 -14.17
N ILE A 171 68.50 8.61 -13.45
CA ILE A 171 69.07 9.85 -14.03
C ILE A 171 70.12 10.39 -13.06
N GLY A 172 71.37 10.41 -13.53
CA GLY A 172 72.43 11.21 -12.94
C GLY A 172 72.47 12.60 -13.55
N ASN A 173 72.86 13.58 -12.73
CA ASN A 173 73.91 14.56 -13.04
C ASN A 173 74.37 15.21 -11.72
#